data_AF-A0A2G9MW02-F1
#
_entry.id   AF-A0A2G9MW02-F1
#
_cell.length_a   1.000
_cell.length_b   1.000
_cell.length_c   1.000
_cell.angle_alpha   90.00
_cell.angle_beta   90.00
_cell.angle_gamma   90.00
#
_symmetry.space_group_name_H-M   'P 1'
#
loop_
_entity.id
_entity.type
_entity.pdbx_description
1 polymer ?
#
loop_
_entity_poly.entity_id
_entity_poly.type
_entity_poly.pdbx_seq_one_letter_code
_entity_poly.pdbx_strand_id
1 'polypeptide(L)' 'MSIIAEPRTCTIQFDDESEKAKAFYELIHSKAQFSGIDKTTLVINKQDCVILKNKNIIYREIQ' A
#
# COMPACT_ATOMS: atom_id res chain seq x y z
N MET A 1 -22.32 19.13 -9.53
CA MET A 1 -21.78 17.79 -9.78
C MET A 1 -20.63 17.57 -8.82
N SER A 2 -20.87 16.87 -7.72
CA SER A 2 -19.79 16.52 -6.78
C SER A 2 -18.98 15.41 -7.44
N ILE A 3 -17.81 15.77 -7.96
CA ILE A 3 -16.78 14.82 -8.36
C ILE A 3 -16.30 14.19 -7.06
N ILE A 4 -16.90 13.05 -6.69
CA ILE A 4 -16.34 12.19 -5.66
C ILE A 4 -15.09 11.61 -6.31
N ALA A 5 -13.95 12.29 -6.13
CA ALA A 5 -12.67 11.76 -6.58
C ALA A 5 -12.47 10.44 -5.85
N GLU A 6 -12.54 9.33 -6.57
CA GLU A 6 -12.15 8.04 -6.01
C GLU A 6 -10.76 8.19 -5.35
N PRO A 7 -10.53 7.59 -4.17
CA PRO A 7 -9.24 7.69 -3.51
C PRO A 7 -8.18 7.14 -4.47
N ARG A 8 -7.25 8.02 -4.87
CA ARG A 8 -6.11 7.67 -5.75
C ARG A 8 -5.11 6.77 -5.04
N THR A 9 -5.27 6.64 -3.73
CA THR A 9 -4.43 5.88 -2.82
C THR A 9 -5.16 4.67 -2.28
N CYS A 10 -4.40 3.64 -1.95
CA CYS A 10 -4.81 2.48 -1.19
C CYS A 10 -4.10 2.51 0.16
N THR A 11 -4.85 2.31 1.24
CA THR A 11 -4.31 2.16 2.59
C THR A 11 -4.24 0.69 2.90
N ILE A 12 -3.02 0.21 3.16
CA ILE A 12 -2.73 -1.18 3.46
C ILE A 12 -2.24 -1.27 4.90
N GLN A 13 -2.84 -2.16 5.66
CA GLN A 13 -2.50 -2.49 7.03
C GLN A 13 -1.80 -3.84 7.07
N PHE A 14 -0.77 -3.92 7.92
CA PHE A 14 0.00 -5.12 8.16
C PHE A 14 -0.13 -5.53 9.62
N ASP A 15 -0.45 -6.80 9.82
CA ASP A 15 -0.46 -7.43 11.14
C ASP A 15 0.92 -7.94 11.56
N ASP A 16 1.75 -8.28 10.57
CA ASP A 16 3.11 -8.77 10.75
C ASP A 16 4.13 -7.73 10.28
N GLU A 17 5.12 -7.44 11.12
CA GLU A 17 6.16 -6.46 10.81
C GLU A 17 7.09 -6.93 9.68
N SER A 18 7.30 -8.25 9.54
CA SER A 18 8.10 -8.82 8.47
C SER A 18 7.42 -8.67 7.12
N GLU A 19 6.10 -8.91 7.05
CA GLU A 19 5.31 -8.67 5.84
C GLU A 19 5.30 -7.19 5.45
N LYS A 20 5.19 -6.29 6.43
CA LYS A 20 5.33 -4.85 6.18
C LYS A 20 6.72 -4.51 5.61
N ALA A 21 7.79 -5.05 6.19
CA ALA A 21 9.15 -4.78 5.72
C ALA A 21 9.37 -5.29 4.29
N LYS A 22 8.86 -6.49 3.96
CA LYS A 22 8.87 -7.03 2.59
C LYS A 22 8.11 -6.12 1.63
N ALA A 23 6.90 -5.70 2.01
CA ALA A 23 6.09 -4.78 1.20
C ALA A 23 6.83 -3.48 0.94
N PHE A 24 7.39 -2.88 1.99
CA PHE A 24 8.11 -1.62 1.90
C PHE A 24 9.33 -1.73 0.99
N TYR A 25 10.10 -2.82 1.11
CA TYR A 25 11.25 -3.10 0.25
C TYR A 25 10.84 -3.19 -1.23
N GLU A 26 9.82 -3.99 -1.54
CA GLU A 26 9.35 -4.17 -2.93
C GLU A 26 8.78 -2.88 -3.52
N LEU A 27 8.05 -2.11 -2.71
CA LEU A 27 7.48 -0.82 -3.11
C LEU A 27 8.59 0.21 -3.41
N ILE A 28 9.61 0.31 -2.56
CA ILE A 28 10.77 1.18 -2.82
C ILE A 28 11.49 0.76 -4.10
N HIS A 29 11.75 -0.54 -4.27
CA HIS A 29 12.43 -1.07 -5.46
C HIS A 29 11.64 -0.81 -6.74
N SER A 30 10.31 -0.83 -6.65
CA SER A 30 9.42 -0.53 -7.76
C SER A 30 9.18 0.96 -7.97
N LYS A 31 9.83 1.83 -7.17
CA LYS A 31 9.66 3.29 -7.16
C LYS A 31 8.20 3.72 -6.92
N ALA A 32 7.48 2.96 -6.10
CA ALA A 32 6.12 3.28 -5.70
C ALA A 32 6.06 4.62 -4.97
N GLN A 33 4.93 5.32 -5.13
CA GLN A 33 4.72 6.58 -4.45
C GLN A 33 3.99 6.37 -3.12
N PHE A 34 4.64 6.74 -2.03
CA PHE A 34 4.05 6.75 -0.70
C PHE A 34 3.36 8.08 -0.45
N SER A 35 2.10 8.03 -0.05
CA SER A 35 1.32 9.17 0.42
C SER A 35 1.24 9.24 1.95
N GLY A 36 1.61 8.16 2.65
CA GLY A 36 1.60 8.07 4.11
C GLY A 36 2.27 6.79 4.60
N ILE A 37 2.95 6.86 5.74
CA ILE A 37 3.65 5.72 6.36
C ILE A 37 3.46 5.83 7.87
N ASP A 38 2.88 4.80 8.47
CA ASP A 38 2.66 4.68 9.92
C ASP A 38 3.26 3.39 10.44
N LYS A 39 3.10 3.12 11.75
CA LYS A 39 3.64 1.92 12.40
C LYS A 39 3.15 0.61 11.76
N THR A 40 1.87 0.51 11.44
CA THR A 40 1.27 -0.71 10.85
C THR A 40 0.62 -0.49 9.50
N THR A 41 0.57 0.75 9.00
CA THR A 41 -0.08 1.08 7.74
C THR A 41 0.87 1.75 6.76
N LEU A 42 0.68 1.48 5.47
CA LEU A 42 1.26 2.22 4.37
C LEU A 42 0.13 2.75 3.51
N VAL A 43 0.26 3.99 3.03
CA VAL A 43 -0.65 4.60 2.07
C VAL A 43 0.13 4.79 0.79
N ILE A 44 -0.26 4.08 -0.27
CA ILE A 44 0.41 4.10 -1.57
C ILE A 44 -0.59 4.38 -2.68
N ASN A 45 -0.13 4.69 -3.89
CA ASN A 45 -1.05 4.81 -5.01
C ASN A 45 -1.76 3.48 -5.31
N LYS A 46 -3.01 3.56 -5.77
CA LYS A 46 -3.82 2.39 -6.12
C LYS A 46 -3.16 1.52 -7.20
N GLN A 47 -2.40 2.13 -8.11
CA GLN A 47 -1.62 1.42 -9.12
C GLN A 47 -0.48 0.60 -8.50
N ASP A 48 0.18 1.11 -7.46
CA ASP A 48 1.28 0.41 -6.79
C ASP A 48 0.77 -0.74 -5.90
N CYS A 49 -0.50 -0.71 -5.49
CA CYS A 49 -1.10 -1.80 -4.71
C CYS A 49 -1.11 -3.13 -5.47
N VAL A 50 -1.07 -3.12 -6.82
CA VAL A 50 -1.02 -4.37 -7.62
C VAL A 50 0.32 -5.08 -7.48
N ILE A 51 1.39 -4.36 -7.12
CA ILE A 51 2.74 -4.92 -6.94
C ILE A 51 2.73 -5.90 -5.77
N LEU A 52 2.04 -5.55 -4.68
CA LEU A 52 1.93 -6.38 -3.49
C LEU A 52 1.12 -7.66 -3.74
N LYS A 53 0.05 -7.57 -4.56
CA LYS A 53 -0.73 -8.74 -4.97
C LYS A 53 0.11 -9.76 -5.73
N ASN A 54 0.97 -9.29 -6.63
CA ASN A 54 1.86 -10.17 -7.42
C ASN A 54 2.95 -10.84 -6.57
N LYS A 55 3.27 -10.29 -5.39
CA LYS A 55 4.36 -10.76 -4.53
C LYS A 55 3.89 -11.66 -3.38
N ASN A 56 2.60 -12.04 -3.36
CA ASN A 56 2.00 -12.89 -2.32
C ASN A 56 2.20 -12.33 -0.89
N ILE A 57 2.27 -11.01 -0.76
CA ILE A 57 2.44 -10.34 0.53
C ILE A 57 1.10 -10.32 1.25
N ILE A 58 1.10 -10.66 2.54
CA ILE A 58 -0.12 -10.70 3.35
C ILE A 58 -0.37 -9.32 3.94
N TYR A 59 -1.48 -8.70 3.54
CA TYR A 59 -1.91 -7.40 4.04
C TYR A 59 -3.44 -7.30 4.05
N ARG A 60 -3.96 -6.31 4.79
CA ARG A 60 -5.38 -5.94 4.81
C ARG A 60 -5.55 -4.57 4.19
N GLU A 61 -6.39 -4.47 3.16
CA GLU A 61 -6.79 -3.17 2.60
C GLU A 61 -7.87 -2.55 3.49
N ILE A 62 -7.66 -1.32 3.93
CA ILE A 62 -8.62 -0.53 4.71
C ILE A 62 -9.03 0.68 3.87
N GLN A 63 -10.33 0.77 3.54
CA GLN A 63 -10.92 1.84 2.73
C GLN A 63 -11.25 3.07 3.56
#